data_AF-A0A937M746-F1
#
_entry.id   AF-A0A937M746-F1
#
_cell.length_a   1.000
_cell.length_b   1.000
_cell.length_c   1.000
_cell.angle_alpha   90.00
_cell.angle_beta   90.00
_cell.angle_gamma   90.00
#
_symmetry.space_group_name_H-M   'P 1'
#
loop_
_entity.id
_entity.type
_entity.pdbx_description
1 polymer ?
#
loop_
_entity_poly.entity_id
_entity_poly.type
_entity_poly.pdbx_seq_one_letter_code
_entity_poly.pdbx_strand_id
1 'polypeptide(L)'
;MKKLAFGVMILALCNFAIADHHALNLEARQPRTEMNITSIDLGDDLSVVTAEGDMAGYGKVYVSYHLTYNREGSGGFYTGQGRGYIDENTMASGSFSGVWVRDGYLVRLTGVVSLSDGSQNLDVIVIDPLNRTMILDAYALKD
;
A
#
# COMPACT_ATOMS: atom_id res chain seq x y z
N MET A 1 -0.35 58.92 -11.68
CA MET A 1 0.84 58.12 -12.07
C MET A 1 1.59 57.55 -10.87
N LYS A 2 1.95 58.33 -9.83
CA LYS A 2 2.70 57.83 -8.66
C LYS A 2 2.00 56.71 -7.86
N LYS A 3 0.68 56.78 -7.68
CA LYS A 3 -0.12 55.74 -6.98
C LYS A 3 -0.27 54.43 -7.77
N LEU A 4 -0.18 54.51 -9.11
CA LEU A 4 -0.24 53.35 -10.00
C LEU A 4 1.08 52.58 -9.98
N ALA A 5 2.21 53.30 -9.97
CA ALA A 5 3.54 52.69 -9.85
C ALA A 5 3.74 51.95 -8.52
N PHE A 6 3.17 52.45 -7.43
CA PHE A 6 3.25 51.80 -6.12
C PHE A 6 2.43 50.49 -6.06
N GLY A 7 1.28 50.43 -6.73
CA GLY A 7 0.46 49.21 -6.81
C GLY A 7 1.12 48.09 -7.61
N VAL A 8 1.81 48.43 -8.72
CA VAL A 8 2.55 47.46 -9.53
C VAL A 8 3.74 46.86 -8.76
N MET A 9 4.38 47.65 -7.90
CA MET A 9 5.50 47.17 -7.07
C MET A 9 5.04 46.17 -5.98
N ILE A 10 3.82 46.31 -5.46
CA ILE A 10 3.25 45.36 -4.49
C ILE A 10 2.89 44.02 -5.15
N LEU A 11 2.35 44.03 -6.39
CA LEU A 11 2.07 42.78 -7.13
C LEU A 11 3.34 41.98 -7.47
N ALA A 12 4.48 42.65 -7.65
CA ALA A 12 5.75 41.98 -7.93
C ALA A 12 6.33 41.23 -6.72
N LEU A 13 5.96 41.61 -5.49
CA LEU A 13 6.44 41.00 -4.24
C LEU A 13 5.65 39.75 -3.83
N CYS A 14 4.45 39.53 -4.38
CA CYS A 14 3.59 38.41 -3.99
C CYS A 14 3.98 37.04 -4.61
N ASN A 15 4.98 36.98 -5.50
CA ASN A 15 5.31 35.75 -6.24
C ASN A 15 6.38 34.86 -5.59
N PHE A 16 6.87 35.19 -4.38
CA PHE A 16 7.80 34.32 -3.65
C PHE A 16 7.06 33.45 -2.65
N ALA A 17 6.16 32.60 -3.14
CA ALA A 17 5.74 31.43 -2.38
C ALA A 17 6.89 30.41 -2.46
N ILE A 18 7.69 30.30 -1.40
CA ILE A 18 8.62 29.19 -1.23
C ILE A 18 7.75 27.96 -0.94
N ALA A 19 7.52 27.13 -1.95
CA ALA A 19 7.01 25.80 -1.72
C ALA A 19 8.08 25.03 -0.97
N ASP A 20 7.78 24.54 0.23
CA ASP A 20 8.67 23.62 0.94
C ASP A 20 8.64 22.28 0.19
N HIS A 21 9.78 21.88 -0.38
CA HIS A 21 9.91 20.64 -1.15
C HIS A 21 10.05 19.47 -0.16
N HIS A 22 8.96 19.10 0.51
CA HIS A 22 8.91 17.87 1.31
C HIS A 22 8.84 16.66 0.36
N ALA A 23 10.00 16.11 -0.01
CA ALA A 23 10.04 14.81 -0.66
C ALA A 23 9.55 13.74 0.31
N LEU A 24 8.62 12.89 -0.13
CA LEU A 24 8.18 11.73 0.64
C LEU A 24 9.35 10.75 0.76
N ASN A 25 9.92 10.63 1.95
CA ASN A 25 10.97 9.66 2.24
C ASN A 25 10.35 8.38 2.83
N LEU A 26 10.45 7.28 2.08
CA LEU A 26 9.89 5.99 2.48
C LEU A 26 10.98 5.09 3.05
N GLU A 27 10.95 4.89 4.37
CA GLU A 27 11.84 3.96 5.06
C GLU A 27 11.20 2.57 5.12
N ALA A 28 11.95 1.54 4.77
CA ALA A 28 11.48 0.17 4.89
C ALA A 28 11.13 -0.12 6.37
N ARG A 29 9.90 -0.59 6.61
CA ARG A 29 9.39 -0.98 7.93
C ARG A 29 10.11 -2.22 8.46
N GLN A 30 10.42 -3.13 7.53
CA GLN A 30 11.00 -4.45 7.77
C GLN A 30 11.69 -4.95 6.49
N PRO A 31 12.50 -6.03 6.58
CA PRO A 31 12.99 -6.70 5.38
C PRO A 31 11.82 -7.18 4.49
N ARG A 32 12.09 -7.27 3.18
CA ARG A 32 11.18 -7.88 2.22
C ARG A 32 10.71 -9.24 2.71
N THR A 33 9.40 -9.47 2.66
CA THR A 33 8.78 -10.72 3.10
C THR A 33 8.30 -11.52 1.89
N GLU A 34 8.59 -12.82 1.90
CA GLU A 34 8.03 -13.79 0.95
C GLU A 34 6.89 -14.55 1.62
N MET A 35 5.78 -14.71 0.90
CA MET A 35 4.60 -15.43 1.35
C MET A 35 4.16 -16.44 0.30
N ASN A 36 3.48 -17.49 0.74
CA ASN A 36 2.92 -18.53 -0.12
C ASN A 36 1.43 -18.29 -0.31
N ILE A 37 0.98 -18.34 -1.56
CA ILE A 37 -0.45 -18.25 -1.89
C ILE A 37 -1.12 -19.57 -1.53
N THR A 38 -2.11 -19.50 -0.64
CA THR A 38 -2.89 -20.66 -0.21
C THR A 38 -4.09 -20.91 -1.13
N SER A 39 -4.72 -19.84 -1.62
CA SER A 39 -5.86 -19.92 -2.54
C SER A 39 -5.92 -18.74 -3.51
N ILE A 40 -6.49 -19.00 -4.69
CA ILE A 40 -6.93 -18.00 -5.66
C ILE A 40 -8.35 -18.39 -6.06
N ASP A 41 -9.31 -17.55 -5.72
CA ASP A 41 -10.72 -17.68 -6.07
C ASP A 41 -11.08 -16.59 -7.08
N LEU A 42 -11.57 -16.98 -8.25
CA LEU A 42 -11.86 -16.09 -9.38
C LEU A 42 -13.38 -15.92 -9.52
N GLY A 43 -13.88 -14.74 -9.17
CA GLY A 43 -15.26 -14.35 -9.41
C GLY A 43 -15.41 -13.35 -10.57
N ASP A 44 -16.67 -13.07 -10.94
CA ASP A 44 -16.99 -12.15 -12.04
C ASP A 44 -16.69 -10.68 -11.69
N ASP A 45 -16.99 -10.27 -10.46
CA ASP A 45 -16.80 -8.89 -9.99
C ASP A 45 -15.54 -8.70 -9.12
N LEU A 46 -15.12 -9.77 -8.46
CA LEU A 46 -14.09 -9.77 -7.43
C LEU A 46 -13.32 -11.09 -7.47
N SER A 47 -12.00 -11.02 -7.34
CA SER A 47 -11.17 -12.18 -6.98
C SER A 47 -10.68 -12.11 -5.54
N VAL A 48 -10.52 -13.27 -4.92
CA VAL A 48 -9.92 -13.39 -3.60
C VAL A 48 -8.61 -14.16 -3.69
N VAL A 49 -7.54 -13.56 -3.17
CA VAL A 49 -6.23 -14.21 -3.02
C VAL A 49 -5.90 -14.30 -1.54
N THR A 50 -5.61 -15.50 -1.06
CA THR A 50 -5.16 -15.72 0.31
C THR A 50 -3.70 -16.15 0.31
N ALA A 51 -2.94 -15.70 1.30
CA ALA A 51 -1.55 -16.09 1.47
C ALA A 51 -1.19 -16.26 2.95
N GLU A 52 -0.10 -16.98 3.19
CA GLU A 52 0.49 -17.16 4.50
C GLU A 52 2.01 -17.08 4.46
N GLY A 53 2.64 -16.71 5.56
CA GLY A 53 4.09 -16.65 5.67
C GLY A 53 4.54 -16.39 7.10
N ASP A 54 5.83 -16.54 7.35
CA ASP A 54 6.44 -16.13 8.62
C ASP A 54 7.06 -14.74 8.43
N MET A 55 6.69 -13.80 9.29
CA MET A 55 7.08 -12.41 9.17
C MET A 55 7.74 -11.91 10.46
N ALA A 56 8.87 -11.22 10.33
CA ALA A 56 9.61 -10.71 11.46
C ALA A 56 8.74 -9.76 12.30
N GLY A 57 8.62 -10.02 13.60
CA GLY A 57 7.79 -9.23 14.51
C GLY A 57 6.28 -9.54 14.47
N TYR A 58 5.81 -10.35 13.53
CA TYR A 58 4.39 -10.72 13.40
C TYR A 58 4.13 -12.24 13.49
N GLY A 59 5.18 -13.05 13.51
CA GLY A 59 5.09 -14.51 13.62
C GLY A 59 4.44 -15.12 12.39
N LYS A 60 3.53 -16.09 12.59
CA LYS A 60 2.79 -16.72 11.49
C LYS A 60 1.67 -15.79 11.03
N VAL A 61 1.75 -15.34 9.79
CA VAL A 61 0.82 -14.38 9.18
C VAL A 61 -0.12 -15.07 8.19
N TYR A 62 -1.39 -14.68 8.21
CA TYR A 62 -2.40 -15.01 7.21
C TYR A 62 -3.03 -13.74 6.68
N VAL A 63 -3.19 -13.65 5.36
CA VAL A 63 -3.77 -12.50 4.67
C VAL A 63 -4.80 -12.93 3.63
N SER A 64 -5.83 -12.10 3.46
CA SER A 64 -6.83 -12.22 2.40
C SER A 64 -6.95 -10.89 1.67
N TYR A 65 -6.74 -10.90 0.36
CA TYR A 65 -6.90 -9.77 -0.55
C TYR A 65 -8.14 -9.96 -1.41
N HIS A 66 -9.02 -8.97 -1.43
CA HIS A 66 -10.22 -8.91 -2.24
C HIS A 66 -9.99 -7.87 -3.34
N LEU A 67 -9.83 -8.32 -4.58
CA LEU A 67 -9.46 -7.53 -5.77
C LEU A 67 -10.69 -7.31 -6.66
N THR A 68 -11.21 -6.08 -6.72
CA THR A 68 -12.32 -5.74 -7.62
C THR A 68 -11.80 -5.41 -9.02
N TYR A 69 -12.57 -5.73 -10.05
CA TYR A 69 -12.18 -5.43 -11.43
C TYR A 69 -12.61 -4.03 -11.86
N ASN A 70 -11.70 -3.32 -12.55
CA ASN A 70 -12.06 -2.21 -13.42
C ASN A 70 -12.69 -2.75 -14.72
N ARG A 71 -13.19 -1.84 -15.56
CA ARG A 71 -13.91 -2.19 -16.80
C ARG A 71 -13.07 -3.05 -17.77
N GLU A 72 -11.77 -2.87 -17.74
CA GLU A 72 -10.78 -3.54 -18.59
C GLU A 72 -10.34 -4.89 -18.00
N GLY A 73 -10.73 -5.19 -16.76
CA GLY A 73 -10.38 -6.39 -16.01
C GLY A 73 -8.90 -6.49 -15.62
N SER A 74 -8.06 -5.54 -16.01
CA SER A 74 -6.60 -5.56 -15.84
C SER A 74 -6.11 -4.74 -14.64
N GLY A 75 -7.01 -4.34 -13.77
CA GLY A 75 -6.70 -3.66 -12.52
C GLY A 75 -7.98 -3.36 -11.76
N GLY A 76 -7.87 -2.56 -10.70
CA GLY A 76 -8.99 -2.08 -9.93
C GLY A 76 -8.58 -1.70 -8.51
N PHE A 77 -9.52 -1.75 -7.58
CA PHE A 77 -9.25 -1.51 -6.17
C PHE A 77 -9.10 -2.84 -5.45
N TYR A 78 -8.41 -2.83 -4.32
CA TYR A 78 -8.43 -3.96 -3.40
C TYR A 78 -8.67 -3.51 -1.97
N THR A 79 -9.22 -4.43 -1.20
CA THR A 79 -9.26 -4.37 0.25
C THR A 79 -8.74 -5.68 0.81
N GLY A 80 -8.44 -5.72 2.10
CA GLY A 80 -8.22 -6.99 2.75
C GLY A 80 -7.85 -6.88 4.22
N GLN A 81 -7.51 -8.03 4.77
CA GLN A 81 -7.29 -8.25 6.19
C GLN A 81 -6.07 -9.15 6.40
N GLY A 82 -5.27 -8.83 7.41
CA GLY A 82 -4.14 -9.62 7.86
C GLY A 82 -4.22 -9.94 9.35
N ARG A 83 -3.78 -11.13 9.74
CA ARG A 83 -3.59 -11.54 11.14
C ARG A 83 -2.22 -12.15 11.30
N GLY A 84 -1.44 -11.66 12.26
CA GLY A 84 -0.15 -12.21 12.65
C GLY A 84 -0.24 -12.82 14.04
N TYR A 85 0.10 -14.09 14.18
CA TYR A 85 0.15 -14.81 15.44
C TYR A 85 1.61 -14.86 15.91
N ILE A 86 1.96 -13.96 16.83
CA ILE A 86 3.32 -13.77 17.33
C ILE A 86 3.67 -14.89 18.32
N ASP A 87 2.73 -15.19 19.21
CA ASP A 87 2.78 -16.29 20.18
C ASP A 87 1.35 -16.70 20.59
N GLU A 88 1.21 -17.62 21.54
CA GLU A 88 -0.08 -18.15 22.01
C GLU A 88 -1.01 -17.08 22.61
N ASN A 89 -0.47 -15.95 23.06
CA ASN A 89 -1.20 -14.89 23.76
C ASN A 89 -1.19 -13.55 23.00
N THR A 90 -0.34 -13.42 21.97
CA THR A 90 -0.12 -12.16 21.27
C THR A 90 -0.45 -12.29 19.78
N MET A 91 -1.39 -11.47 19.32
CA MET A 91 -1.79 -11.36 17.92
C MET A 91 -1.79 -9.90 17.45
N ALA A 92 -1.34 -9.67 16.23
CA ALA A 92 -1.48 -8.40 15.52
C ALA A 92 -2.57 -8.51 14.44
N SER A 93 -3.26 -7.40 14.17
CA SER A 93 -4.17 -7.32 13.03
C SER A 93 -3.88 -6.11 12.15
N GLY A 94 -4.18 -6.26 10.87
CA GLY A 94 -4.06 -5.20 9.89
C GLY A 94 -5.24 -5.19 8.93
N SER A 95 -5.65 -4.01 8.51
CA SER A 95 -6.59 -3.80 7.41
C SER A 95 -5.88 -3.01 6.31
N PHE A 96 -6.04 -3.43 5.06
CA PHE A 96 -5.37 -2.80 3.93
C PHE A 96 -6.34 -2.46 2.81
N SER A 97 -6.04 -1.38 2.10
CA SER A 97 -6.78 -0.95 0.92
C SER A 97 -5.86 -0.23 -0.07
N GLY A 98 -6.16 -0.36 -1.36
CA GLY A 98 -5.33 0.24 -2.39
C GLY A 98 -5.81 -0.08 -3.79
N VAL A 99 -4.86 -0.03 -4.72
CA VAL A 99 -5.07 -0.35 -6.14
C VAL A 99 -4.27 -1.57 -6.54
N TRP A 100 -4.78 -2.31 -7.52
CA TRP A 100 -4.04 -3.38 -8.15
C TRP A 100 -4.04 -3.22 -9.67
N VAL A 101 -2.98 -3.70 -10.30
CA VAL A 101 -2.80 -3.71 -11.75
C VAL A 101 -2.16 -5.02 -12.19
N ARG A 102 -2.48 -5.44 -13.40
CA ARG A 102 -1.88 -6.60 -14.06
C ARG A 102 -0.62 -6.18 -14.81
N ASP A 103 0.48 -6.89 -14.59
CA ASP A 103 1.78 -6.70 -15.24
C ASP A 103 2.23 -8.04 -15.84
N GLY A 104 1.85 -8.28 -17.10
CA GLY A 104 1.96 -9.60 -17.71
C GLY A 104 1.12 -10.63 -16.94
N TYR A 105 1.77 -11.67 -16.42
CA TYR A 105 1.13 -12.68 -15.56
C TYR A 105 1.15 -12.32 -14.07
N LEU A 106 1.90 -11.28 -13.69
CA LEU A 106 1.99 -10.82 -12.30
C LEU A 106 0.82 -9.89 -11.98
N VAL A 107 0.45 -9.85 -10.70
CA VAL A 107 -0.51 -8.89 -10.15
C VAL A 107 0.21 -8.01 -9.13
N ARG A 108 0.25 -6.70 -9.37
CA ARG A 108 0.91 -5.73 -8.49
C ARG A 108 -0.13 -4.97 -7.69
N LEU A 109 0.04 -4.93 -6.37
CA LEU A 109 -0.81 -4.19 -5.46
C LEU A 109 0.01 -3.07 -4.83
N THR A 110 -0.61 -1.90 -4.66
CA THR A 110 -0.05 -0.80 -3.88
C THR A 110 -1.14 -0.20 -3.03
N GLY A 111 -0.94 -0.12 -1.72
CA GLY A 111 -1.97 0.33 -0.80
C GLY A 111 -1.46 0.62 0.59
N VAL A 112 -2.33 1.23 1.39
CA VAL A 112 -2.04 1.59 2.77
C VAL A 112 -2.55 0.49 3.69
N VAL A 113 -1.75 0.19 4.72
CA VAL A 113 -2.09 -0.73 5.80
C VAL A 113 -2.26 0.07 7.08
N SER A 114 -3.36 -0.14 7.78
CA SER A 114 -3.56 0.30 9.16
C SER A 114 -3.42 -0.90 10.08
N LEU A 115 -2.50 -0.81 11.05
CA LEU A 115 -2.21 -1.87 12.02
C LEU A 115 -2.91 -1.62 13.36
N SER A 116 -3.11 -2.69 14.12
CA SER A 116 -3.76 -2.65 15.44
C SER A 116 -3.01 -1.85 16.50
N ASP A 117 -1.72 -1.60 16.30
CA ASP A 117 -0.89 -0.75 17.17
C ASP A 117 -1.02 0.75 16.82
N GLY A 118 -1.85 1.10 15.83
CA GLY A 118 -2.04 2.46 15.34
C GLY A 118 -1.03 2.90 14.29
N SER A 119 0.00 2.10 13.99
CA SER A 119 0.96 2.41 12.93
C SER A 119 0.39 2.15 11.54
N GLN A 120 0.96 2.82 10.54
CA GLN A 120 0.58 2.67 9.14
C GLN A 120 1.78 2.38 8.25
N ASN A 121 1.51 1.61 7.19
CA ASN A 121 2.50 1.31 6.16
C ASN A 121 1.94 1.63 4.77
N LEU A 122 2.83 1.93 3.83
CA LEU A 122 2.59 1.74 2.41
C LEU A 122 3.16 0.37 2.02
N ASP A 123 2.30 -0.51 1.53
CA ASP A 123 2.70 -1.82 1.04
C ASP A 123 2.76 -1.82 -0.49
N VAL A 124 3.85 -2.38 -1.02
CA VAL A 124 4.01 -2.72 -2.44
C VAL A 124 4.15 -4.23 -2.53
N ILE A 125 3.18 -4.87 -3.19
CA ILE A 125 3.07 -6.33 -3.23
C ILE A 125 3.10 -6.80 -4.68
N VAL A 126 3.80 -7.91 -4.92
CA VAL A 126 3.82 -8.61 -6.20
C VAL A 126 3.33 -10.03 -5.98
N ILE A 127 2.22 -10.37 -6.61
CA ILE A 127 1.63 -11.70 -6.62
C ILE A 127 2.07 -12.40 -7.90
N ASP A 128 2.67 -13.57 -7.73
CA ASP A 128 3.01 -14.50 -8.80
C ASP A 128 2.04 -15.70 -8.74
N PRO A 129 0.95 -15.67 -9.53
CA PRO A 129 -0.03 -16.74 -9.50
C PRO A 129 0.49 -18.04 -10.13
N LEU A 130 1.53 -17.98 -10.97
CA LEU A 130 2.10 -19.15 -11.63
C LEU A 130 2.92 -19.99 -10.64
N ASN A 131 3.75 -19.32 -9.85
CA ASN A 131 4.58 -19.96 -8.82
C ASN A 131 3.89 -20.04 -7.45
N ARG A 132 2.70 -19.45 -7.32
CA ARG A 132 1.92 -19.36 -6.09
C ARG A 132 2.69 -18.67 -4.96
N THR A 133 3.42 -17.61 -5.28
CA THR A 133 4.21 -16.82 -4.34
C THR A 133 3.77 -15.36 -4.32
N MET A 134 4.11 -14.67 -3.23
CA MET A 134 3.85 -13.26 -3.04
C MET A 134 5.07 -12.61 -2.38
N ILE A 135 5.49 -11.47 -2.90
CA ILE A 135 6.54 -10.63 -2.31
C ILE A 135 5.89 -9.37 -1.76
N LEU A 136 6.22 -9.00 -0.53
CA LEU A 136 5.73 -7.82 0.16
C LEU A 136 6.89 -6.94 0.61
N ASP A 137 6.89 -5.69 0.14
CA ASP A 137 7.73 -4.61 0.65
C ASP A 137 6.83 -3.63 1.44
N ALA A 138 7.14 -3.42 2.72
CA ALA A 138 6.41 -2.51 3.59
C ALA A 138 7.25 -1.29 3.94
N TYR A 139 6.70 -0.10 3.77
CA TYR A 139 7.35 1.17 4.10
C TYR A 139 6.56 1.87 5.20
N ALA A 140 7.24 2.26 6.28
CA ALA A 140 6.59 2.94 7.40
C ALA A 140 6.08 4.32 6.95
N LEU A 141 4.81 4.61 7.21
CA LEU A 141 4.27 5.96 7.08
C LEU A 141 4.41 6.65 8.44
N LYS A 142 5.11 7.78 8.45
CA LYS A 142 5.33 8.63 9.62
C LYS A 142 4.73 9.99 9.32
N ASP A 143 3.99 10.53 10.28
CA ASP A 143 3.55 11.93 10.28
C ASP A 143 4.73 12.89 10.56
#